data_AF-K1X2R0-F1
#
_entry.id   AF-K1X2R0-F1
#
_cell.length_a   1.000
_cell.length_b   1.000
_cell.length_c   1.000
_cell.angle_alpha   90.00
_cell.angle_beta   90.00
_cell.angle_gamma   90.00
#
_symmetry.space_group_name_H-M   'P 1'
#
loop_
_entity.id
_entity.type
_entity.pdbx_description
1 polymer ?
#
loop_
_entity_poly.entity_id
_entity_poly.type
_entity_poly.pdbx_seq_one_letter_code
_entity_poly.pdbx_strand_id
1 'polypeptide(L)'
;MEFQKLRQILIDSLSFQYSSAASLYILDGQRPSKKFGSNCYEQARSLRNTLIAAGFSKAYLVEDMINGRHRSVLCPIQEKLFLVDPYLMHCEPIDISTIVNSYSADSFPITRGEKSILTLRRQKDLITITKSWPYQNRIDTFTINISNPCTHDLTRAQYFERAFHPKQTTLSIRFLNTITGSVDYLAYPIHANKPELAELYIQTSEGNVITQSDSATFNTKLEELTALIDSNNAEVIDFLHEAINLRKKLLEETPIRNGDTIVPFPYTNK
;
A
#
# COMPACT_ATOMS: atom_id res chain seq x y z
N MET A 1 23.86 -0.57 15.47
CA MET A 1 23.75 0.52 14.47
C MET A 1 22.79 0.16 13.34
N GLU A 2 22.92 -1.02 12.73
CA GLU A 2 22.07 -1.44 11.60
C GLU A 2 20.57 -1.50 11.91
N PHE A 3 20.17 -1.97 13.11
CA PHE A 3 18.76 -1.99 13.50
C PHE A 3 18.12 -0.60 13.53
N GLN A 4 18.79 0.40 14.13
CA GLN A 4 18.27 1.77 14.16
C GLN A 4 18.18 2.38 12.77
N LYS A 5 19.13 2.03 11.89
CA LYS A 5 19.09 2.42 10.48
C LYS A 5 17.91 1.78 9.73
N LEU A 6 17.66 0.49 9.94
CA LEU A 6 16.51 -0.23 9.36
C LEU A 6 15.19 0.41 9.83
N ARG A 7 15.08 0.68 11.13
CA ARG A 7 13.93 1.35 11.73
C ARG A 7 13.68 2.73 11.12
N GLN A 8 14.72 3.56 10.98
CA GLN A 8 14.58 4.89 10.39
C GLN A 8 14.10 4.80 8.93
N ILE A 9 14.70 3.91 8.12
CA ILE A 9 14.28 3.71 6.73
C ILE A 9 12.81 3.25 6.63
N LEU A 10 12.38 2.37 7.53
CA LEU A 10 10.97 1.95 7.61
C LEU A 10 10.06 3.14 7.94
N ILE A 11 10.39 3.93 8.97
CA ILE A 11 9.62 5.12 9.35
C ILE A 11 9.55 6.12 8.18
N ASP A 12 10.68 6.40 7.54
CA ASP A 12 10.73 7.31 6.39
C ASP A 12 9.87 6.79 5.24
N SER A 13 9.81 5.47 5.03
CA SER A 13 8.98 4.87 3.98
C SER A 13 7.48 5.02 4.21
N LEU A 14 7.03 5.31 5.44
CA LEU A 14 5.62 5.60 5.75
C LEU A 14 5.13 6.92 5.14
N SER A 15 6.04 7.83 4.80
CA SER A 15 5.71 9.06 4.05
C SER A 15 5.28 8.77 2.60
N PHE A 16 5.68 7.63 2.06
CA PHE A 16 5.27 7.19 0.73
C PHE A 16 3.92 6.48 0.81
N GLN A 17 2.85 7.26 0.67
CA GLN A 17 1.47 6.82 0.87
C GLN A 17 1.07 5.60 0.04
N TYR A 18 0.04 4.88 0.47
CA TYR A 18 -0.55 3.82 -0.35
C TYR A 18 -1.56 4.42 -1.33
N SER A 19 -1.44 4.10 -2.62
CA SER A 19 -2.40 4.50 -3.66
C SER A 19 -2.63 3.37 -4.66
N SER A 20 -3.85 2.86 -4.71
CA SER A 20 -4.25 1.87 -5.72
C SER A 20 -4.43 2.53 -7.09
N ALA A 21 -4.78 3.82 -7.12
CA ALA A 21 -4.95 4.62 -8.34
C ALA A 21 -3.63 4.78 -9.13
N ALA A 22 -2.49 4.89 -8.45
CA ALA A 22 -1.17 4.98 -9.08
C ALA A 22 -0.85 3.79 -10.00
N SER A 23 -1.46 2.62 -9.75
CA SER A 23 -1.27 1.41 -10.56
C SER A 23 -1.66 1.62 -12.03
N LEU A 24 -2.67 2.45 -12.29
CA LEU A 24 -3.21 2.66 -13.64
C LEU A 24 -2.27 3.53 -14.48
N TYR A 25 -1.70 4.57 -13.87
CA TYR A 25 -0.62 5.35 -14.47
C TYR A 25 0.58 4.49 -14.85
N ILE A 26 1.01 3.61 -13.93
CA ILE A 26 2.15 2.72 -14.18
C ILE A 26 1.85 1.77 -15.34
N LEU A 27 0.65 1.18 -15.40
CA LEU A 27 0.24 0.29 -16.50
C LEU A 27 0.14 1.00 -17.86
N ASP A 28 -0.20 2.28 -17.86
CA ASP A 28 -0.17 3.14 -19.06
C ASP A 28 1.26 3.56 -19.45
N GLY A 29 2.25 3.36 -18.58
CA GLY A 29 3.66 3.71 -18.80
C GLY A 29 4.03 5.11 -18.30
N GLN A 30 3.24 5.69 -17.41
CA GLN A 30 3.47 6.99 -16.79
C GLN A 30 4.10 6.83 -15.38
N ARG A 31 4.80 7.87 -14.90
CA ARG A 31 5.17 8.01 -13.47
C ARG A 31 4.27 9.04 -12.81
N PRO A 32 3.33 8.64 -11.95
CA PRO A 32 2.64 9.62 -11.13
C PRO A 32 3.63 10.29 -10.17
N SER A 33 3.30 11.52 -9.73
CA SER A 33 4.11 12.20 -8.72
C SER A 33 4.23 11.35 -7.45
N LYS A 34 5.42 11.29 -6.85
CA LYS A 34 5.69 10.49 -5.64
C LYS A 34 4.79 10.85 -4.47
N LYS A 35 4.28 12.08 -4.43
CA LYS A 35 3.40 12.56 -3.36
C LYS A 35 2.05 11.81 -3.29
N PHE A 36 1.57 11.28 -4.41
CA PHE A 36 0.38 10.44 -4.43
C PHE A 36 0.64 9.01 -3.97
N GLY A 37 1.87 8.66 -3.64
CA GLY A 37 2.21 7.31 -3.20
C GLY A 37 2.18 6.29 -4.33
N SER A 38 2.07 5.02 -3.97
CA SER A 38 1.83 3.93 -4.94
C SER A 38 1.25 2.69 -4.29
N ASN A 39 1.00 1.63 -5.06
CA ASN A 39 0.47 0.38 -4.52
C ASN A 39 1.52 -0.37 -3.68
N CYS A 40 1.07 -1.42 -2.99
CA CYS A 40 1.91 -2.16 -2.05
C CYS A 40 3.13 -2.80 -2.70
N TYR A 41 3.05 -3.24 -3.96
CA TYR A 41 4.21 -3.75 -4.69
C TYR A 41 5.28 -2.66 -4.88
N GLU A 42 4.91 -1.47 -5.36
CA GLU A 42 5.85 -0.37 -5.58
C GLU A 42 6.40 0.16 -4.25
N GLN A 43 5.60 0.20 -3.18
CA GLN A 43 6.07 0.54 -1.84
C GLN A 43 7.15 -0.44 -1.37
N ALA A 44 6.90 -1.75 -1.47
CA ALA A 44 7.87 -2.78 -1.10
C ALA A 44 9.13 -2.74 -1.98
N ARG A 45 8.98 -2.53 -3.29
CA ARG A 45 10.13 -2.39 -4.21
C ARG A 45 10.97 -1.17 -3.88
N SER A 46 10.32 -0.02 -3.62
CA SER A 46 10.98 1.22 -3.21
C SER A 46 11.76 1.01 -1.91
N LEU A 47 11.13 0.43 -0.89
CA LEU A 47 11.77 0.13 0.39
C LEU A 47 12.97 -0.81 0.22
N ARG A 48 12.84 -1.92 -0.52
CA ARG A 48 13.95 -2.83 -0.84
C ARG A 48 15.12 -2.08 -1.45
N ASN A 49 14.87 -1.25 -2.46
CA ASN A 49 15.92 -0.52 -3.16
C ASN A 49 16.61 0.51 -2.24
N THR A 50 15.86 1.18 -1.37
CA THR A 50 16.41 2.08 -0.34
C THR A 50 17.30 1.32 0.65
N LEU A 51 16.91 0.12 1.08
CA LEU A 51 17.73 -0.71 1.97
C LEU A 51 19.04 -1.12 1.29
N ILE A 52 19.00 -1.59 0.04
CA ILE A 52 20.22 -1.95 -0.70
C ILE A 52 21.13 -0.72 -0.89
N ALA A 53 20.58 0.42 -1.29
CA ALA A 53 21.34 1.67 -1.44
C ALA A 53 21.94 2.15 -0.10
N ALA A 54 21.29 1.85 1.01
CA ALA A 54 21.77 2.13 2.35
C ALA A 54 22.82 1.12 2.85
N GLY A 55 23.25 0.15 2.04
CA GLY A 55 24.33 -0.78 2.37
C GLY A 55 23.89 -2.05 3.11
N PHE A 56 22.58 -2.34 3.19
CA PHE A 56 22.14 -3.65 3.65
C PHE A 56 22.52 -4.70 2.61
N SER A 57 23.25 -5.74 3.03
CA SER A 57 23.81 -6.76 2.11
C SER A 57 22.72 -7.54 1.37
N LYS A 58 21.54 -7.69 1.98
CA LYS A 58 20.41 -8.48 1.48
C LYS A 58 19.10 -7.81 1.86
N ALA A 59 18.18 -7.71 0.90
CA ALA A 59 16.79 -7.34 1.11
C ALA A 59 15.94 -8.08 0.08
N TYR A 60 15.00 -8.90 0.54
CA TYR A 60 14.21 -9.80 -0.30
C TYR A 60 12.75 -9.37 -0.33
N LEU A 61 12.09 -9.51 -1.48
CA LEU A 61 10.64 -9.46 -1.49
C LEU A 61 10.08 -10.83 -1.08
N VAL A 62 8.95 -10.82 -0.42
CA VAL A 62 8.09 -12.00 -0.22
C VAL A 62 6.68 -11.64 -0.64
N GLU A 63 5.95 -12.61 -1.16
CA GLU A 63 4.63 -12.42 -1.73
C GLU A 63 3.56 -13.12 -0.90
N ASP A 64 2.40 -12.48 -0.78
CA ASP A 64 1.23 -13.07 -0.16
C ASP A 64 0.76 -14.30 -0.96
N MET A 65 0.81 -15.46 -0.33
CA MET A 65 0.42 -16.75 -0.90
C MET A 65 -1.09 -16.91 -1.02
N ILE A 66 -1.90 -16.08 -0.36
CA ILE A 66 -3.36 -16.21 -0.40
C ILE A 66 -3.91 -15.71 -1.74
N ASN A 67 -3.46 -14.56 -2.21
CA ASN A 67 -3.98 -13.93 -3.41
C ASN A 67 -2.91 -13.33 -4.35
N GLY A 68 -1.63 -13.35 -3.97
CA GLY A 68 -0.52 -12.86 -4.80
C GLY A 68 -0.48 -11.34 -4.98
N ARG A 69 -1.30 -10.56 -4.26
CA ARG A 69 -1.43 -9.11 -4.52
C ARG A 69 -0.49 -8.26 -3.68
N HIS A 70 -0.13 -8.75 -2.50
CA HIS A 70 0.68 -8.02 -1.53
C HIS A 70 2.13 -8.50 -1.53
N ARG A 71 3.07 -7.57 -1.39
CA ARG A 71 4.48 -7.90 -1.16
C ARG A 71 5.00 -7.17 0.06
N SER A 72 5.84 -7.88 0.82
CA SER A 72 6.58 -7.34 1.96
C SER A 72 8.08 -7.50 1.73
N VAL A 73 8.91 -6.89 2.59
CA VAL A 73 10.36 -7.01 2.52
C VAL A 73 10.89 -7.78 3.72
N LEU A 74 11.76 -8.76 3.46
CA LEU A 74 12.58 -9.42 4.47
C LEU A 74 14.01 -8.86 4.42
N CYS A 75 14.53 -8.43 5.55
CA CYS A 75 15.87 -7.85 5.70
C CYS A 75 16.66 -8.63 6.75
N PRO A 76 17.59 -9.50 6.34
CA PRO A 76 18.51 -10.15 7.27
C PRO A 76 19.51 -9.16 7.86
N ILE A 77 19.69 -9.18 9.17
CA ILE A 77 20.75 -8.45 9.88
C ILE A 77 21.38 -9.43 10.87
N GLN A 78 22.66 -9.74 10.68
CA GLN A 78 23.35 -10.78 11.45
C GLN A 78 22.59 -12.12 11.40
N GLU A 79 22.28 -12.72 12.55
CA GLU A 79 21.52 -13.97 12.66
C GLU A 79 19.99 -13.77 12.69
N LYS A 80 19.52 -12.53 12.56
CA LYS A 80 18.10 -12.17 12.66
C LYS A 80 17.51 -11.87 11.30
N LEU A 81 16.22 -12.14 11.17
CA LEU A 81 15.45 -11.87 9.97
C LEU A 81 14.31 -10.91 10.32
N PHE A 82 14.32 -9.72 9.72
CA PHE A 82 13.33 -8.69 9.99
C PHE A 82 12.31 -8.59 8.85
N LEU A 83 11.03 -8.55 9.19
CA LEU A 83 9.96 -8.14 8.30
C LEU A 83 9.78 -6.61 8.38
N VAL A 84 9.82 -5.96 7.23
CA VAL A 84 9.52 -4.53 7.08
C VAL A 84 8.52 -4.30 5.96
N ASP A 85 7.43 -3.60 6.27
CA ASP A 85 6.31 -3.42 5.36
C ASP A 85 5.52 -2.12 5.64
N PRO A 86 5.69 -1.09 4.80
CA PRO A 86 4.99 0.19 5.00
C PRO A 86 3.48 0.08 4.79
N TYR A 87 2.99 -0.90 4.03
CA TYR A 87 1.55 -1.10 3.84
C TYR A 87 0.87 -1.58 5.13
N LEU A 88 1.59 -2.35 5.94
CA LEU A 88 1.16 -2.77 7.27
C LEU A 88 1.25 -1.63 8.30
N MET A 89 1.94 -0.53 7.96
CA MET A 89 2.03 0.70 8.75
C MET A 89 2.51 0.48 10.19
N HIS A 90 3.49 -0.40 10.37
CA HIS A 90 4.22 -0.56 11.63
C HIS A 90 5.50 0.29 11.61
N CYS A 91 5.91 0.78 12.78
CA CYS A 91 7.09 1.65 12.90
C CYS A 91 8.36 0.89 13.32
N GLU A 92 8.19 -0.32 13.87
CA GLU A 92 9.30 -1.16 14.34
C GLU A 92 9.53 -2.33 13.37
N PRO A 93 10.78 -2.58 12.93
CA PRO A 93 11.10 -3.80 12.21
C PRO A 93 10.76 -5.04 13.05
N ILE A 94 10.03 -5.99 12.49
CA ILE A 94 9.54 -7.15 13.23
C ILE A 94 10.54 -8.30 13.10
N ASP A 95 11.16 -8.71 14.20
CA ASP A 95 12.09 -9.83 14.23
C ASP A 95 11.35 -11.18 14.14
N ILE A 96 11.14 -11.65 12.91
CA ILE A 96 10.39 -12.89 12.66
C ILE A 96 11.17 -14.15 13.06
N SER A 97 12.47 -14.04 13.32
CA SER A 97 13.29 -15.18 13.79
C SER A 97 12.92 -15.62 15.20
N THR A 98 12.42 -14.69 16.02
CA THR A 98 12.06 -14.92 17.43
C THR A 98 10.63 -15.43 17.64
N ILE A 99 9.81 -15.46 16.59
CA ILE A 99 8.40 -15.86 16.68
C ILE A 99 8.32 -17.38 16.81
N VAL A 100 7.96 -17.88 18.00
CA VAL A 100 7.74 -19.32 18.24
C VAL A 100 6.31 -19.72 17.87
N ASN A 101 5.31 -18.99 18.34
CA ASN A 101 3.89 -19.26 18.10
C ASN A 101 3.19 -18.04 17.50
N SER A 102 3.17 -16.95 18.26
CA SER A 102 2.56 -15.69 17.86
C SER A 102 3.35 -14.50 18.39
N TYR A 103 3.29 -13.40 17.67
CA TYR A 103 3.83 -12.11 18.07
C TYR A 103 2.84 -11.02 17.71
N SER A 104 2.72 -10.00 18.56
CA SER A 104 1.86 -8.84 18.30
C SER A 104 2.68 -7.57 18.26
N ALA A 105 2.37 -6.70 17.31
CA ALA A 105 2.95 -5.37 17.20
C ALA A 105 1.90 -4.31 16.93
N ASP A 106 2.16 -3.13 17.45
CA ASP A 106 1.40 -1.92 17.17
C ASP A 106 1.58 -1.46 15.73
N SER A 107 0.52 -0.94 15.14
CA SER A 107 0.51 -0.31 13.81
C SER A 107 -0.55 0.79 13.72
N PHE A 108 -0.45 1.62 12.69
CA PHE A 108 -1.50 2.57 12.33
C PHE A 108 -2.71 1.88 11.69
N PRO A 109 -3.90 2.49 11.68
CA PRO A 109 -4.26 3.75 12.35
C PRO A 109 -4.31 3.65 13.86
N ILE A 110 -4.27 4.84 14.47
CA ILE A 110 -4.73 5.11 15.82
C ILE A 110 -6.10 5.78 15.72
N THR A 111 -7.10 5.20 16.39
CA THR A 111 -8.47 5.71 16.40
C THR A 111 -8.93 5.79 17.85
N ARG A 112 -9.31 6.98 18.30
CA ARG A 112 -9.72 7.23 19.71
C ARG A 112 -8.69 6.74 20.75
N GLY A 113 -7.40 6.85 20.42
CA GLY A 113 -6.30 6.40 21.27
C GLY A 113 -5.95 4.91 21.18
N GLU A 114 -6.74 4.10 20.47
CA GLU A 114 -6.46 2.68 20.24
C GLU A 114 -5.72 2.47 18.92
N LYS A 115 -4.70 1.61 18.93
CA LYS A 115 -3.87 1.29 17.76
C LYS A 115 -4.40 0.08 17.03
N SER A 116 -4.09 -0.02 15.74
CA SER A 116 -4.23 -1.26 14.99
C SER A 116 -3.20 -2.29 15.48
N ILE A 117 -3.60 -3.55 15.55
CA ILE A 117 -2.75 -4.63 16.02
C ILE A 117 -2.40 -5.54 14.86
N LEU A 118 -1.10 -5.72 14.62
CA LEU A 118 -0.57 -6.78 13.79
C LEU A 118 -0.37 -8.02 14.65
N THR A 119 -0.98 -9.13 14.27
CA THR A 119 -0.75 -10.45 14.85
C THR A 119 -0.03 -11.31 13.81
N LEU A 120 1.18 -11.74 14.14
CA LEU A 120 1.97 -12.64 13.31
C LEU A 120 1.93 -14.03 13.94
N ARG A 121 1.56 -15.05 13.17
CA ARG A 121 1.58 -16.45 13.59
C ARG A 121 2.54 -17.23 12.72
N ARG A 122 3.42 -18.01 13.34
CA ARG A 122 4.41 -18.81 12.63
C ARG A 122 4.01 -20.28 12.61
N GLN A 123 4.11 -20.89 11.43
CA GLN A 123 4.04 -22.34 11.25
C GLN A 123 5.15 -22.77 10.29
N LYS A 124 6.25 -23.29 10.84
CA LYS A 124 7.49 -23.60 10.09
C LYS A 124 8.00 -22.33 9.37
N ASP A 125 8.03 -22.35 8.04
CA ASP A 125 8.48 -21.24 7.19
C ASP A 125 7.33 -20.30 6.79
N LEU A 126 6.10 -20.59 7.21
CA LEU A 126 4.95 -19.74 6.95
C LEU A 126 4.75 -18.74 8.08
N ILE A 127 4.56 -17.48 7.71
CA ILE A 127 4.13 -16.41 8.62
C ILE A 127 2.78 -15.91 8.12
N THR A 128 1.73 -16.10 8.91
CA THR A 128 0.43 -15.46 8.68
C THR A 128 0.37 -14.17 9.48
N ILE A 129 0.12 -13.08 8.78
CA ILE A 129 0.03 -11.72 9.32
C ILE A 129 -1.44 -11.32 9.25
N THR A 130 -2.01 -10.93 10.38
CA THR A 130 -3.36 -10.40 10.47
C THR A 130 -3.29 -9.01 11.06
N LYS A 131 -3.94 -8.05 10.40
CA LYS A 131 -4.10 -6.68 10.89
C LYS A 131 -5.54 -6.43 11.30
N SER A 132 -5.78 -6.18 12.58
CA SER A 132 -7.08 -5.73 13.09
C SER A 132 -7.10 -4.21 13.21
N TRP A 133 -8.15 -3.60 12.66
CA TRP A 133 -8.35 -2.16 12.68
C TRP A 133 -9.25 -1.78 13.87
N PRO A 134 -8.88 -0.78 14.68
CA PRO A 134 -9.68 -0.37 15.83
C PRO A 134 -11.00 0.23 15.34
N TYR A 135 -12.10 -0.07 16.04
CA TYR A 135 -13.45 0.43 15.74
C TYR A 135 -14.01 0.09 14.35
N GLN A 136 -13.39 -0.84 13.62
CA GLN A 136 -13.85 -1.28 12.31
C GLN A 136 -13.93 -2.81 12.26
N ASN A 137 -14.90 -3.35 11.51
CA ASN A 137 -14.97 -4.79 11.21
C ASN A 137 -13.96 -5.23 10.13
N ARG A 138 -12.89 -4.45 9.92
CA ARG A 138 -11.89 -4.69 8.89
C ARG A 138 -10.74 -5.52 9.46
N ILE A 139 -10.46 -6.62 8.78
CA ILE A 139 -9.32 -7.49 9.06
C ILE A 139 -8.60 -7.74 7.74
N ASP A 140 -7.33 -7.34 7.67
CA ASP A 140 -6.47 -7.65 6.53
C ASP A 140 -5.62 -8.88 6.89
N THR A 141 -5.56 -9.88 6.02
CA THR A 141 -4.79 -11.11 6.25
C THR A 141 -3.89 -11.43 5.07
N PHE A 142 -2.64 -11.78 5.37
CA PHE A 142 -1.60 -12.16 4.42
C PHE A 142 -0.87 -13.39 4.93
N THR A 143 -0.41 -14.26 4.04
CA THR A 143 0.48 -15.36 4.42
C THR A 143 1.70 -15.34 3.52
N ILE A 144 2.89 -15.29 4.12
CA ILE A 144 4.17 -15.29 3.40
C ILE A 144 4.96 -16.56 3.73
N ASN A 145 5.74 -17.05 2.76
CA ASN A 145 6.73 -18.09 2.98
C ASN A 145 8.13 -17.48 3.03
N ILE A 146 8.77 -17.52 4.19
CA ILE A 146 10.07 -16.89 4.43
C ILE A 146 11.22 -17.66 3.77
N SER A 147 10.99 -18.92 3.36
CA SER A 147 11.95 -19.74 2.62
C SER A 147 11.88 -19.53 1.10
N ASN A 148 10.86 -18.82 0.59
CA ASN A 148 10.64 -18.62 -0.84
C ASN A 148 10.61 -17.12 -1.22
N PRO A 149 11.76 -16.42 -1.12
CA PRO A 149 11.83 -15.02 -1.50
C PRO A 149 11.63 -14.83 -3.01
N CYS A 150 10.90 -13.78 -3.37
CA CYS A 150 10.77 -13.31 -4.74
C CYS A 150 11.95 -12.40 -5.09
N THR A 151 12.80 -12.84 -6.02
CA THR A 151 13.94 -12.03 -6.50
C THR A 151 13.60 -11.20 -7.73
N HIS A 152 12.46 -11.44 -8.36
CA HIS A 152 12.08 -10.81 -9.62
C HIS A 152 11.02 -9.74 -9.40
N ASP A 153 11.15 -8.67 -10.16
CA ASP A 153 10.11 -7.66 -10.32
C ASP A 153 8.94 -8.23 -11.13
N LEU A 154 7.78 -7.57 -11.05
CA LEU A 154 6.57 -8.06 -11.71
C LEU A 154 6.66 -7.89 -13.22
N THR A 155 6.14 -8.85 -13.96
CA THR A 155 5.79 -8.63 -15.36
C THR A 155 4.55 -7.72 -15.46
N ARG A 156 4.34 -7.11 -16.62
CA ARG A 156 3.14 -6.30 -16.88
C ARG A 156 1.88 -7.12 -16.66
N ALA A 157 1.84 -8.37 -17.11
CA ALA A 157 0.70 -9.25 -16.92
C ALA A 157 0.38 -9.45 -15.43
N GLN A 158 1.38 -9.78 -14.62
CA GLN A 158 1.21 -9.95 -13.18
C GLN A 158 0.78 -8.65 -12.49
N TYR A 159 1.31 -7.50 -12.92
CA TYR A 159 0.93 -6.20 -12.39
C TYR A 159 -0.53 -5.86 -12.74
N PHE A 160 -0.93 -6.14 -13.98
CA PHE A 160 -2.30 -5.94 -14.47
C PHE A 160 -3.30 -6.78 -13.67
N GLU A 161 -3.04 -8.08 -13.50
CA GLU A 161 -3.89 -8.98 -12.70
C GLU A 161 -4.12 -8.45 -11.27
N ARG A 162 -3.10 -7.83 -10.66
CA ARG A 162 -3.20 -7.28 -9.31
C ARG A 162 -4.00 -5.98 -9.26
N ALA A 163 -3.77 -5.08 -10.23
CA ALA A 163 -4.45 -3.80 -10.34
C ALA A 163 -5.94 -3.96 -10.66
N PHE A 164 -6.30 -4.97 -11.46
CA PHE A 164 -7.67 -5.29 -11.88
C PHE A 164 -8.29 -6.45 -11.10
N HIS A 165 -7.70 -6.83 -9.97
CA HIS A 165 -8.17 -7.96 -9.19
C HIS A 165 -9.65 -7.80 -8.77
N PRO A 166 -10.51 -8.83 -8.86
CA PRO A 166 -11.96 -8.69 -8.62
C PRO A 166 -12.36 -8.18 -7.23
N LYS A 167 -11.52 -8.40 -6.22
CA LYS A 167 -11.73 -7.84 -4.86
C LYS A 167 -11.40 -6.34 -4.74
N GLN A 168 -10.84 -5.71 -5.78
CA GLN A 168 -10.62 -4.28 -5.81
C GLN A 168 -11.96 -3.58 -6.13
N THR A 169 -12.60 -3.00 -5.13
CA THR A 169 -13.90 -2.31 -5.30
C THR A 169 -13.76 -0.80 -5.47
N THR A 170 -12.57 -0.25 -5.16
CA THR A 170 -12.27 1.18 -5.24
C THR A 170 -10.90 1.45 -5.86
N LEU A 171 -10.71 2.65 -6.42
CA LEU A 171 -9.39 3.28 -6.56
C LEU A 171 -9.26 4.34 -5.49
N SER A 172 -8.10 4.44 -4.85
CA SER A 172 -7.97 5.29 -3.67
C SER A 172 -6.56 5.79 -3.44
N ILE A 173 -6.45 6.90 -2.72
CA ILE A 173 -5.26 7.33 -2.00
C ILE A 173 -5.53 7.17 -0.51
N ARG A 174 -4.61 6.55 0.21
CA ARG A 174 -4.61 6.45 1.67
C ARG A 174 -3.70 7.53 2.23
N PHE A 175 -4.20 8.31 3.17
CA PHE A 175 -3.47 9.39 3.82
C PHE A 175 -3.17 8.97 5.26
N LEU A 176 -1.92 8.58 5.52
CA LEU A 176 -1.40 8.39 6.86
C LEU A 176 -0.85 9.72 7.39
N ASN A 177 -1.46 10.24 8.45
CA ASN A 177 -0.90 11.31 9.26
C ASN A 177 -0.01 10.68 10.34
N THR A 178 1.31 10.76 10.19
CA THR A 178 2.26 10.14 11.13
C THR A 178 2.34 10.85 12.49
N ILE A 179 1.85 12.09 12.58
CA ILE A 179 1.81 12.87 13.83
C ILE A 179 0.64 12.40 14.71
N THR A 180 -0.56 12.31 14.13
CA THR A 180 -1.77 11.89 14.85
C THR A 180 -1.95 10.37 14.86
N GLY A 181 -1.35 9.69 13.89
CA GLY A 181 -1.56 8.27 13.61
C GLY A 181 -2.86 7.95 12.89
N SER A 182 -3.63 8.95 12.43
CA SER A 182 -4.88 8.71 11.70
C SER A 182 -4.61 8.23 10.26
N VAL A 183 -5.53 7.41 9.74
CA VAL A 183 -5.47 6.91 8.36
C VAL A 183 -6.84 7.10 7.71
N ASP A 184 -6.91 8.06 6.79
CA ASP A 184 -8.10 8.37 6.02
C ASP A 184 -7.88 7.97 4.54
N TYR A 185 -8.96 7.84 3.78
CA TYR A 185 -8.91 7.41 2.38
C TYR A 185 -9.75 8.34 1.55
N LEU A 186 -9.18 8.90 0.48
CA LEU A 186 -10.02 9.40 -0.61
C LEU A 186 -10.19 8.25 -1.60
N ALA A 187 -11.44 7.88 -1.87
CA ALA A 187 -11.77 6.72 -2.69
C ALA A 187 -12.78 7.08 -3.79
N TYR A 188 -12.56 6.47 -4.94
CA TYR A 188 -13.52 6.37 -6.03
C TYR A 188 -13.98 4.91 -6.16
N PRO A 189 -15.30 4.63 -6.12
CA PRO A 189 -15.84 3.30 -6.30
C PRO A 189 -15.78 2.85 -7.77
N ILE A 190 -15.15 1.72 -8.07
CA ILE A 190 -15.05 1.16 -9.44
C ILE A 190 -16.05 0.03 -9.72
N HIS A 191 -16.60 -0.55 -8.67
CA HIS A 191 -17.73 -1.47 -8.72
C HIS A 191 -18.77 -0.98 -7.71
N ALA A 192 -19.75 -0.22 -8.16
CA ALA A 192 -20.85 0.20 -7.32
C ALA A 192 -21.80 -0.99 -7.10
N ASN A 193 -21.49 -1.85 -6.13
CA ASN A 193 -22.48 -2.79 -5.58
C ASN A 193 -23.52 -2.06 -4.70
N LYS A 194 -23.32 -0.76 -4.49
CA LYS A 194 -24.09 0.14 -3.63
C LYS A 194 -24.27 1.48 -4.36
N PRO A 195 -25.46 1.77 -4.92
CA PRO A 195 -25.72 2.99 -5.68
C PRO A 195 -25.43 4.29 -4.92
N GLU A 196 -25.49 4.26 -3.58
CA GLU A 196 -25.20 5.39 -2.69
C GLU A 196 -23.71 5.80 -2.65
N LEU A 197 -22.81 4.97 -3.17
CA LEU A 197 -21.40 5.27 -3.38
C LEU A 197 -21.13 5.32 -4.88
N ALA A 198 -21.84 6.18 -5.62
CA ALA A 198 -21.59 6.42 -7.05
C ALA A 198 -20.69 7.66 -7.30
N GLU A 199 -20.15 8.25 -6.24
CA GLU A 199 -19.31 9.44 -6.27
C GLU A 199 -18.03 9.26 -5.43
N LEU A 200 -17.13 10.23 -5.50
CA LEU A 200 -15.97 10.28 -4.61
C LEU A 200 -16.43 10.34 -3.15
N TYR A 201 -15.69 9.68 -2.27
CA TYR A 201 -15.95 9.76 -0.85
C TYR A 201 -14.65 9.68 -0.05
N ILE A 202 -14.67 10.24 1.15
CA ILE A 202 -13.63 10.09 2.15
C ILE A 202 -14.09 9.06 3.18
N GLN A 203 -13.31 8.02 3.39
CA GLN A 203 -13.49 7.12 4.53
C GLN A 203 -12.51 7.51 5.63
N THR A 204 -13.02 7.84 6.82
CA THR A 204 -12.17 8.24 7.94
C THR A 204 -11.58 7.03 8.67
N SER A 205 -10.59 7.29 9.54
CA SER A 205 -9.98 6.27 10.40
C SER A 205 -10.97 5.58 11.34
N GLU A 206 -12.07 6.26 11.70
CA GLU A 206 -13.19 5.74 12.49
C GLU A 206 -14.16 4.88 11.66
N GLY A 207 -13.97 4.81 10.34
CA GLY A 207 -14.88 4.13 9.42
C GLY A 207 -16.09 4.96 8.98
N ASN A 208 -16.15 6.25 9.32
CA ASN A 208 -17.19 7.15 8.81
C ASN A 208 -16.98 7.40 7.32
N VAL A 209 -18.06 7.57 6.58
CA VAL A 209 -18.02 7.91 5.15
C VAL A 209 -18.55 9.33 4.97
N ILE A 210 -17.75 10.19 4.36
CA ILE A 210 -18.10 11.56 3.97
C ILE A 210 -18.17 11.56 2.44
N THR A 211 -19.37 11.71 1.88
CA THR A 211 -19.60 11.67 0.44
C THR A 211 -19.38 13.06 -0.18
N GLN A 212 -19.03 13.13 -1.47
CA GLN A 212 -18.82 14.39 -2.18
C GLN A 212 -20.08 15.29 -2.20
N SER A 213 -21.27 14.70 -2.15
CA SER A 213 -22.55 15.40 -1.99
C SER A 213 -22.67 16.21 -0.69
N ASP A 214 -22.00 15.82 0.40
CA ASP A 214 -21.79 16.68 1.58
C ASP A 214 -20.58 17.59 1.34
N SER A 215 -20.72 18.49 0.37
CA SER A 215 -19.58 19.23 -0.20
C SER A 215 -18.83 20.07 0.83
N ALA A 216 -19.50 20.61 1.85
CA ALA A 216 -18.84 21.42 2.88
C ALA A 216 -17.89 20.58 3.74
N THR A 217 -18.41 19.48 4.31
CA THR A 217 -17.62 18.55 5.13
C THR A 217 -16.54 17.85 4.29
N PHE A 218 -16.89 17.42 3.08
CA PHE A 218 -15.96 16.77 2.15
C PHE A 218 -14.80 17.68 1.79
N ASN A 219 -15.05 18.93 1.38
CA ASN A 219 -13.98 19.85 0.97
C ASN A 219 -13.08 20.21 2.15
N THR A 220 -13.66 20.47 3.33
CA THR A 220 -12.88 20.77 4.54
C THR A 220 -11.96 19.60 4.87
N LYS A 221 -12.49 18.37 4.86
CA LYS A 221 -11.69 17.18 5.13
C LYS A 221 -10.63 16.95 4.05
N LEU A 222 -10.97 17.16 2.78
CA LEU A 222 -10.03 16.99 1.67
C LEU A 222 -8.86 17.98 1.76
N GLU A 223 -9.10 19.23 2.17
CA GLU A 223 -8.04 20.22 2.41
C GLU A 223 -7.04 19.73 3.45
N GLU A 224 -7.53 19.19 4.58
CA GLU A 224 -6.68 18.58 5.60
C GLU A 224 -5.83 17.43 5.04
N LEU A 225 -6.44 16.54 4.22
CA LEU A 225 -5.75 15.38 3.66
C LEU A 225 -4.72 15.76 2.60
N THR A 226 -5.04 16.71 1.73
CA THR A 226 -4.13 17.14 0.65
C THR A 226 -2.90 17.87 1.19
N ALA A 227 -3.02 18.55 2.32
CA ALA A 227 -1.90 19.15 3.03
C ALA A 227 -0.87 18.10 3.52
N LEU A 228 -1.28 16.86 3.81
CA LEU A 228 -0.37 15.77 4.24
C LEU A 228 0.58 15.29 3.14
N ILE A 229 0.29 15.62 1.88
CA ILE A 229 1.05 15.20 0.71
C ILE A 229 1.49 16.39 -0.15
N ASP A 230 1.55 17.59 0.41
CA ASP A 230 1.95 18.81 -0.31
C ASP A 230 1.19 18.99 -1.64
N SER A 231 -0.13 18.85 -1.58
CA SER A 231 -1.04 18.92 -2.72
C SER A 231 -2.23 19.83 -2.42
N ASN A 232 -3.04 20.09 -3.43
CA ASN A 232 -4.35 20.74 -3.27
C ASN A 232 -5.49 19.80 -3.70
N ASN A 233 -6.73 20.18 -3.36
CA ASN A 233 -7.94 19.42 -3.66
C ASN A 233 -8.10 19.09 -5.15
N ALA A 234 -7.91 20.07 -6.03
CA ALA A 234 -8.10 19.90 -7.47
C ALA A 234 -7.14 18.84 -8.02
N GLU A 235 -5.87 18.93 -7.67
CA GLU A 235 -4.84 18.00 -8.15
C GLU A 235 -5.09 16.55 -7.69
N VAL A 236 -5.55 16.37 -6.45
CA VAL A 236 -5.88 15.04 -5.90
C VAL A 236 -7.13 14.45 -6.56
N ILE A 237 -8.15 15.27 -6.82
CA ILE A 237 -9.37 14.86 -7.52
C ILE A 237 -9.03 14.49 -8.98
N ASP A 238 -8.28 15.34 -9.67
CA ASP A 238 -7.86 15.13 -11.06
C ASP A 238 -7.03 13.85 -11.18
N PHE A 239 -6.12 13.59 -10.23
CA PHE A 239 -5.36 12.35 -10.18
C PHE A 239 -6.25 11.11 -10.10
N LEU A 240 -7.30 11.12 -9.26
CA LEU A 240 -8.22 9.99 -9.17
C LEU A 240 -9.10 9.85 -10.43
N HIS A 241 -9.62 10.96 -10.95
CA HIS A 241 -10.41 10.98 -12.19
C HIS A 241 -9.64 10.44 -13.38
N GLU A 242 -8.38 10.86 -13.54
CA GLU A 242 -7.54 10.36 -14.61
C GLU A 242 -7.18 8.88 -14.42
N ALA A 243 -6.93 8.42 -13.18
CA ALA A 243 -6.76 6.98 -12.92
C ALA A 243 -7.98 6.15 -13.36
N ILE A 244 -9.20 6.68 -13.22
CA ILE A 244 -10.44 6.01 -13.66
C ILE A 244 -10.54 6.00 -15.18
N ASN A 245 -10.18 7.09 -15.85
CA ASN A 245 -10.14 7.14 -17.31
C ASN A 245 -9.13 6.12 -17.86
N LEU A 246 -7.93 6.08 -17.28
CA LEU A 246 -6.91 5.07 -17.60
C LEU A 246 -7.43 3.66 -17.34
N ARG A 247 -8.17 3.44 -16.25
CA ARG A 247 -8.76 2.13 -15.94
C ARG A 247 -9.74 1.69 -17.04
N LYS A 248 -10.61 2.59 -17.52
CA LYS A 248 -11.58 2.30 -18.60
C LYS A 248 -10.84 1.96 -19.91
N LYS A 249 -9.90 2.83 -20.30
CA LYS A 249 -9.03 2.63 -21.46
C LYS A 249 -8.30 1.28 -21.42
N LEU A 250 -7.66 0.94 -20.30
CA LEU A 250 -6.90 -0.30 -20.13
C LEU A 250 -7.77 -1.57 -20.15
N LEU A 251 -9.07 -1.49 -19.87
CA LEU A 251 -10.01 -2.61 -20.05
C LEU A 251 -10.47 -2.78 -21.51
N GLU A 252 -10.54 -1.68 -22.26
CA GLU A 252 -10.92 -1.69 -23.67
C GLU A 252 -9.74 -2.08 -24.57
N GLU A 253 -8.51 -1.77 -24.16
CA GLU A 253 -7.30 -2.18 -24.85
C GLU A 253 -7.13 -3.71 -24.75
N THR A 254 -7.20 -4.39 -25.90
CA THR A 254 -6.58 -5.72 -26.06
C THR A 254 -5.10 -5.58 -25.70
N PRO A 255 -4.45 -6.50 -24.96
CA PRO A 255 -3.11 -6.26 -24.43
C PRO A 255 -2.07 -6.16 -25.57
N ILE A 256 -1.83 -4.94 -26.06
CA ILE A 256 -0.90 -4.62 -27.16
C ILE A 256 0.56 -4.61 -26.66
N ARG A 257 0.79 -4.45 -25.35
CA ARG A 257 2.14 -4.54 -24.77
C ARG A 257 2.45 -5.98 -24.37
N ASN A 258 3.61 -6.49 -24.81
CA ASN A 258 4.10 -7.82 -24.46
C ASN A 258 4.03 -8.04 -22.95
N GLY A 259 3.24 -9.05 -22.52
CA GLY A 259 2.91 -9.33 -21.13
C GLY A 259 4.14 -9.60 -20.25
N ASP A 260 5.24 -10.01 -20.86
CA ASP A 260 6.51 -10.37 -20.21
C ASP A 260 7.39 -9.15 -19.86
N THR A 261 6.98 -7.93 -20.22
CA THR A 261 7.76 -6.73 -19.90
C THR A 261 7.81 -6.50 -18.38
N ILE A 262 9.01 -6.36 -17.81
CA ILE A 262 9.22 -6.14 -16.35
C ILE A 262 8.86 -4.70 -15.94
N VAL A 263 8.23 -4.53 -14.78
CA VAL A 263 7.94 -3.25 -14.12
C VAL A 263 9.11 -2.85 -13.20
N PRO A 264 9.65 -1.62 -13.28
CA PRO A 264 9.10 -0.45 -13.95
C PRO A 264 9.41 -0.44 -15.45
N PHE A 265 8.43 -0.03 -16.26
CA PHE A 265 8.61 0.14 -17.70
C PHE A 265 9.61 1.28 -18.01
N PRO A 266 10.33 1.25 -19.15
CA PRO A 266 10.90 2.45 -19.73
C PRO A 266 9.75 3.45 -19.94
N TYR A 267 9.86 4.61 -19.30
CA TYR A 267 8.78 5.60 -19.31
C TYR A 267 8.75 6.28 -20.66
N THR A 268 7.56 6.46 -21.21
CA THR A 268 7.41 7.39 -22.32
C THR A 268 7.54 8.79 -21.74
N ASN A 269 8.54 9.56 -22.17
CA ASN A 269 8.53 11.01 -22.00
C ASN A 269 7.33 11.52 -22.82
N LYS A 270 6.18 11.69 -22.16
CA LYS A 270 5.05 12.43 -22.70
C LYS A 270 4.98 13.76 -21.98
#